data_AF-A0A8S1NRL0-F1
#
_entry.id   AF-A0A8S1NRL0-F1
#
_cell.length_a   1.000
_cell.length_b   1.000
_cell.length_c   1.000
_cell.angle_alpha   90.00
_cell.angle_beta   90.00
_cell.angle_gamma   90.00
#
_symmetry.space_group_name_H-M   'P 1'
#
loop_
_entity.id
_entity.type
_entity.pdbx_description
1 polymer ?
#
loop_
_entity_poly.entity_id
_entity_poly.type
_entity_poly.pdbx_seq_one_letter_code
_entity_poly.pdbx_strand_id
1 'polypeptide(L)'
;MQIQDYKFKNVQIEVLLNINQLQPKQVEVQLSYKDSSEQIYKIINNSIIMNKQEDQWITNYKAVFEFHKYQSYRLDVSVDDNISIGSIQFQLGELIQNGTQVKTNNHFTIKLVTTLLQKGTLLFQHWAAENLLNTDGIFNKSDPFLQFYQWDDDQWNLVYVTEYIQDNLNPTWVPFTIDLGLLNFYDEYKNFKIECWDHSKKNPPRHKYIGSIELSYHDIMLSPSKKFALINPEHKNCGHLKLLSCQIKQEQNFYSWIQNKQIQTLIFMEFSQSSMYMHVKSHNQLNIFQQFLIIIGSILIQYNKLNTASLYGFGGKINYQNQELQFLLFYIDQFLNFNLIKWDSIDLSRLFKMPQIN
;
A
#
# COMPACT_ATOMS: atom_id res chain seq x y z
N MET A 1 -9.98 8.18 9.21
CA MET A 1 -8.73 8.30 8.44
C MET A 1 -9.00 7.66 7.09
N GLN A 2 -9.29 8.43 6.06
CA GLN A 2 -9.33 7.86 4.71
C GLN A 2 -7.91 7.40 4.42
N ILE A 3 -7.70 6.09 4.33
CA ILE A 3 -6.45 5.54 3.81
C ILE A 3 -6.43 5.99 2.36
N GLN A 4 -5.70 7.07 2.07
CA GLN A 4 -5.40 7.40 0.68
C GLN A 4 -4.55 6.23 0.17
N ASP A 5 -5.13 5.43 -0.72
CA ASP A 5 -4.45 4.31 -1.35
C ASP A 5 -3.32 4.87 -2.21
N TYR A 6 -2.14 4.98 -1.61
CA TYR A 6 -0.93 5.37 -2.31
C TYR A 6 -0.52 4.22 -3.22
N LYS A 7 -0.95 4.27 -4.49
CA LYS A 7 -0.59 3.31 -5.56
C LYS A 7 0.86 3.44 -6.03
N PHE A 8 1.77 3.90 -5.18
CA PHE A 8 3.14 4.24 -5.54
C PHE A 8 4.13 3.28 -4.89
N LYS A 9 5.28 3.09 -5.54
CA LYS A 9 6.39 2.32 -4.97
C LYS A 9 6.88 3.01 -3.69
N ASN A 10 6.41 2.53 -2.55
CA ASN A 10 6.60 3.13 -1.23
C ASN A 10 7.53 2.30 -0.34
N VAL A 11 8.00 1.14 -0.83
CA VAL A 11 8.93 0.25 -0.14
C VAL A 11 10.09 -0.11 -1.04
N GLN A 12 11.30 -0.06 -0.51
CA GLN A 12 12.49 -0.68 -1.09
C GLN A 12 12.83 -1.96 -0.32
N ILE A 13 13.09 -3.03 -1.07
CA ILE A 13 13.51 -4.34 -0.58
C ILE A 13 14.93 -4.57 -1.07
N GLU A 14 15.87 -4.58 -0.15
CA GLU A 14 17.24 -5.02 -0.42
C GLU A 14 17.32 -6.53 -0.22
N VAL A 15 17.90 -7.22 -1.19
CA VAL A 15 18.09 -8.67 -1.19
C VAL A 15 19.58 -8.94 -1.09
N LEU A 16 20.01 -9.51 0.04
CA LEU A 16 21.37 -9.96 0.26
C LEU A 16 21.38 -11.49 0.22
N LEU A 17 22.11 -12.06 -0.74
CA LEU A 17 22.15 -13.48 -1.03
C LEU A 17 23.55 -14.03 -0.80
N ASN A 18 23.60 -15.12 -0.02
CA ASN A 18 24.78 -15.95 0.17
C ASN A 18 24.50 -17.34 -0.38
N ILE A 19 25.35 -17.81 -1.29
CA ILE A 19 25.21 -19.13 -1.90
C ILE A 19 26.10 -20.12 -1.14
N ASN A 20 25.53 -21.25 -0.76
CA ASN A 20 26.21 -22.30 -0.03
C ASN A 20 27.02 -23.14 -1.02
N GLN A 21 28.29 -23.43 -0.70
CA GLN A 21 29.14 -24.43 -1.38
C GLN A 21 29.48 -24.18 -2.86
N LEU A 22 28.76 -23.31 -3.56
CA LEU A 22 29.02 -22.92 -4.96
C LEU A 22 29.68 -21.54 -5.00
N GLN A 23 30.54 -21.33 -6.00
CA GLN A 23 31.17 -20.04 -6.32
C GLN A 23 30.79 -19.66 -7.75
N PRO A 24 29.52 -19.30 -8.01
CA PRO A 24 29.09 -18.98 -9.36
C PRO A 24 29.74 -17.69 -9.86
N LYS A 25 29.90 -17.59 -11.18
CA LYS A 25 30.42 -16.37 -11.83
C LYS A 25 29.34 -15.31 -11.93
N GLN A 26 28.10 -15.73 -12.13
CA GLN A 26 26.95 -14.87 -12.27
C GLN A 26 25.78 -15.42 -11.45
N VAL A 27 25.07 -14.51 -10.81
CA VAL A 27 23.83 -14.82 -10.09
C VAL A 27 22.74 -13.89 -10.57
N GLU A 28 21.58 -14.47 -10.78
CA GLU A 28 20.41 -13.78 -11.29
C GLU A 28 19.23 -14.09 -10.37
N VAL A 29 18.41 -13.07 -10.13
CA VAL A 29 17.23 -13.22 -9.29
C VAL A 29 16.01 -12.62 -9.98
N GLN A 30 14.91 -13.37 -9.93
CA GLN A 30 13.64 -12.98 -10.52
C GLN A 30 12.59 -12.82 -9.42
N LEU A 31 11.93 -11.67 -9.40
CA LEU A 31 10.86 -11.38 -8.46
C LEU A 31 9.50 -11.54 -9.13
N SER A 32 8.67 -12.41 -8.55
CA SER A 32 7.28 -12.62 -8.94
C SER A 32 6.34 -12.29 -7.79
N TYR A 33 5.11 -11.88 -8.10
CA TYR A 33 4.08 -11.46 -7.13
C TYR A 33 2.78 -12.20 -7.35
N LYS A 34 2.06 -12.40 -6.25
CA LYS A 34 0.72 -12.96 -6.22
C LYS A 34 -0.11 -12.19 -5.20
N ASP A 35 -1.29 -11.75 -5.60
CA ASP A 35 -2.30 -11.19 -4.70
C ASP A 35 -3.46 -12.14 -4.42
N SER A 36 -4.43 -11.67 -3.63
CA SER A 36 -5.63 -12.43 -3.27
C SER A 36 -6.55 -12.74 -4.46
N SER A 37 -6.42 -12.04 -5.59
CA SER A 37 -7.21 -12.26 -6.81
C SER A 37 -6.54 -13.21 -7.80
N GLU A 38 -5.24 -13.46 -7.64
CA GLU A 38 -4.45 -14.27 -8.55
C GLU A 38 -4.22 -15.68 -8.03
N GLN A 39 -4.27 -16.68 -8.91
CA GLN A 39 -3.96 -18.07 -8.54
C GLN A 39 -2.47 -18.41 -8.69
N ILE A 40 -1.77 -17.73 -9.60
CA ILE A 40 -0.39 -17.99 -10.01
C ILE A 40 0.44 -16.72 -9.82
N TYR A 41 1.72 -16.87 -9.48
CA TYR A 41 2.64 -15.73 -9.41
C TYR A 41 2.88 -15.14 -10.80
N LYS A 42 2.69 -13.84 -10.94
CA LYS A 42 3.07 -13.07 -12.12
C LYS A 42 4.45 -12.48 -11.95
N ILE A 43 5.26 -12.58 -13.00
CA ILE A 43 6.58 -11.95 -13.05
C ILE A 43 6.37 -10.43 -13.05
N ILE A 44 6.99 -9.73 -12.11
CA ILE A 44 6.86 -8.26 -11.98
C ILE A 44 7.94 -7.56 -12.79
N ASN A 45 9.15 -8.12 -12.77
CA ASN A 45 10.33 -7.57 -13.43
C ASN A 45 11.03 -8.67 -14.23
N ASN A 46 11.77 -8.24 -15.27
CA ASN A 46 12.83 -9.07 -15.81
C ASN A 46 13.82 -9.42 -14.69
N SER A 47 14.44 -10.57 -14.84
CA SER A 47 15.46 -11.04 -13.94
C SER A 47 16.63 -10.05 -13.85
N ILE A 48 17.19 -9.92 -12.65
CA ILE A 48 18.24 -8.95 -12.34
C ILE A 48 19.52 -9.70 -12.05
N ILE A 49 20.58 -9.38 -12.78
CA ILE A 49 21.93 -9.83 -12.46
C ILE A 49 22.37 -9.12 -11.18
N MET A 50 22.70 -9.91 -10.16
CA MET A 50 23.10 -9.40 -8.86
C MET A 50 24.54 -8.88 -8.87
N ASN A 51 24.79 -7.82 -8.11
CA ASN A 51 26.14 -7.29 -7.93
C ASN A 51 26.83 -8.07 -6.80
N LYS A 52 28.07 -8.50 -7.01
CA LYS A 52 28.90 -9.09 -5.94
C LYS A 52 29.61 -7.99 -5.18
N GLN A 53 29.36 -7.90 -3.88
CA GLN A 53 30.07 -7.02 -2.94
C GLN A 53 30.68 -7.89 -1.85
N GLU A 54 32.02 -7.90 -1.77
CA GLU A 54 32.77 -8.86 -0.94
C GLU A 54 32.33 -10.30 -1.25
N ASP A 55 31.79 -11.01 -0.24
CA ASP A 55 31.29 -12.38 -0.35
C ASP A 55 29.76 -12.48 -0.49
N GLN A 56 29.06 -11.35 -0.68
CA GLN A 56 27.59 -11.33 -0.79
C GLN A 56 27.11 -10.82 -2.16
N TRP A 57 26.02 -11.40 -2.65
CA TRP A 57 25.32 -10.92 -3.84
C TRP A 57 24.19 -9.99 -3.41
N ILE A 58 24.09 -8.80 -4.01
CA ILE A 58 23.15 -7.77 -3.60
C ILE A 58 22.35 -7.25 -4.80
N THR A 59 21.05 -7.04 -4.58
CA THR A 59 20.17 -6.29 -5.49
C THR A 59 19.06 -5.58 -4.71
N ASN A 60 18.37 -4.65 -5.37
CA ASN A 60 17.28 -3.86 -4.79
C ASN A 60 16.03 -3.92 -5.66
N TYR A 61 14.87 -4.07 -5.02
CA TYR A 61 13.55 -3.98 -5.64
C TYR A 61 12.74 -2.86 -5.01
N LYS A 62 11.94 -2.17 -5.83
CA LYS A 62 10.92 -1.25 -5.35
C LYS A 62 9.55 -1.92 -5.48
N ALA A 63 8.75 -1.85 -4.42
CA ALA A 63 7.42 -2.44 -4.34
C ALA A 63 6.39 -1.40 -3.89
N VAL A 64 5.15 -1.58 -4.35
CA VAL A 64 3.98 -0.88 -3.83
C VAL A 64 3.42 -1.72 -2.69
N PHE A 65 3.33 -1.16 -1.50
CA PHE A 65 2.66 -1.76 -0.35
C PHE A 65 1.26 -1.18 -0.20
N GLU A 66 0.26 -2.05 -0.29
CA GLU A 66 -1.16 -1.76 -0.16
C GLU A 66 -1.70 -2.57 1.02
N PHE A 67 -1.91 -1.91 2.16
CA PHE A 67 -2.32 -2.56 3.41
C PHE A 67 -3.57 -3.45 3.29
N HIS A 68 -4.51 -3.07 2.42
CA HIS A 68 -5.76 -3.79 2.23
C HIS A 68 -5.64 -5.01 1.30
N LYS A 69 -4.43 -5.33 0.80
CA LYS A 69 -4.19 -6.46 -0.11
C LYS A 69 -3.30 -7.51 0.53
N TYR A 70 -3.57 -8.76 0.17
CA TYR A 70 -2.59 -9.82 0.34
C TYR A 70 -1.49 -9.65 -0.70
N GLN A 71 -0.23 -9.58 -0.26
CA GLN A 71 0.91 -9.31 -1.14
C GLN A 71 2.01 -10.33 -0.88
N SER A 72 2.00 -11.42 -1.65
CA SER A 72 3.01 -12.47 -1.57
C SER A 72 4.00 -12.34 -2.71
N TYR A 73 5.28 -12.41 -2.37
CA TYR A 73 6.39 -12.35 -3.30
C TYR A 73 7.14 -13.68 -3.33
N ARG A 74 7.68 -14.01 -4.49
CA ARG A 74 8.56 -15.15 -4.72
C ARG A 74 9.83 -14.66 -5.37
N LEU A 75 10.98 -15.06 -4.82
CA LEU A 75 12.29 -14.86 -5.41
C LEU A 75 12.79 -16.19 -5.94
N ASP A 76 12.97 -16.27 -7.25
CA ASP A 76 13.61 -17.39 -7.92
C ASP A 76 15.07 -17.04 -8.18
N VAL A 77 15.99 -17.91 -7.75
CA VAL A 77 17.43 -17.71 -7.86
C VAL A 77 17.98 -18.65 -8.93
N SER A 78 18.72 -18.09 -9.88
CA SER A 78 19.50 -18.84 -10.86
C SER A 78 20.96 -18.43 -10.80
N VAL A 79 21.83 -19.37 -11.16
CA VAL A 79 23.27 -19.16 -11.30
C VAL A 79 23.68 -19.57 -12.71
N ASP A 80 24.84 -19.10 -13.18
CA ASP A 80 25.59 -19.56 -14.36
C ASP A 80 24.78 -20.36 -15.41
N ASP A 81 24.53 -19.76 -16.58
CA ASP A 81 23.70 -20.37 -17.65
C ASP A 81 22.24 -20.64 -17.23
N ASN A 82 21.69 -19.80 -16.34
CA ASN A 82 20.29 -19.85 -15.88
C ASN A 82 19.90 -21.15 -15.16
N ILE A 83 20.85 -21.82 -14.50
CA ILE A 83 20.59 -22.98 -13.66
C ILE A 83 19.85 -22.52 -12.41
N SER A 84 18.58 -22.90 -12.27
CA SER A 84 17.81 -22.61 -11.06
C SER A 84 18.36 -23.38 -9.86
N ILE A 85 18.64 -22.66 -8.77
CA ILE A 85 19.09 -23.24 -7.49
C ILE A 85 18.01 -23.14 -6.40
N GLY A 86 16.78 -22.81 -6.80
CA GLY A 86 15.61 -22.81 -5.94
C GLY A 86 14.98 -21.43 -5.77
N SER A 87 14.03 -21.37 -4.83
CA SER A 87 13.23 -20.17 -4.60
C SER A 87 12.89 -20.01 -3.13
N ILE A 88 12.55 -18.78 -2.74
CA ILE A 88 11.90 -18.48 -1.47
C ILE A 88 10.62 -17.69 -1.71
N GLN A 89 9.70 -17.76 -0.76
CA GLN A 89 8.48 -16.95 -0.75
C GLN A 89 8.45 -16.10 0.52
N PHE A 90 7.92 -14.89 0.44
CA PHE A 90 7.68 -14.03 1.61
C PHE A 90 6.43 -13.18 1.43
N GLN A 91 5.90 -12.66 2.54
CA GLN A 91 4.80 -11.70 2.54
C GLN A 91 5.36 -10.30 2.79
N LEU A 92 4.95 -9.33 1.98
CA LEU A 92 5.48 -7.97 2.08
C LEU A 92 5.08 -7.30 3.40
N GLY A 93 3.85 -7.52 3.88
CA GLY A 93 3.38 -6.96 5.15
C GLY A 93 4.18 -7.49 6.35
N GLU A 94 4.42 -8.80 6.41
CA GLU A 94 5.29 -9.41 7.43
C GLU A 94 6.72 -8.85 7.39
N LEU A 95 7.29 -8.70 6.19
CA LEU A 95 8.64 -8.18 6.03
C LEU A 95 8.73 -6.71 6.50
N ILE A 96 7.74 -5.88 6.15
CA ILE A 96 7.64 -4.49 6.62
C ILE A 96 7.55 -4.44 8.15
N GLN A 97 6.73 -5.32 8.74
CA GLN A 97 6.52 -5.39 10.19
C GLN A 97 7.80 -5.76 10.95
N ASN A 98 8.59 -6.67 10.40
CA ASN A 98 9.82 -7.15 11.03
C ASN A 98 11.05 -6.31 10.64
N GLY A 99 10.97 -5.53 9.56
CA GLY A 99 12.07 -4.77 8.97
C GLY A 99 13.11 -5.63 8.24
N THR A 100 13.26 -6.90 8.63
CA THR A 100 14.18 -7.86 8.03
C THR A 100 13.62 -9.27 8.14
N GLN A 101 13.91 -10.12 7.16
CA GLN A 101 13.62 -11.55 7.20
C GLN A 101 14.79 -12.34 6.62
N VAL A 102 15.14 -13.46 7.25
CA VAL A 102 16.16 -14.38 6.74
C VAL A 102 15.48 -15.69 6.36
N LYS A 103 15.74 -16.17 5.14
CA LYS A 103 15.25 -17.46 4.66
C LYS A 103 16.40 -18.26 4.07
N THR A 104 16.44 -19.54 4.37
CA THR A 104 17.50 -20.46 3.95
C THR A 104 16.87 -21.68 3.32
N ASN A 105 17.49 -22.18 2.26
CA ASN A 105 17.26 -23.52 1.73
C ASN A 105 18.61 -24.26 1.64
N ASN A 106 18.61 -25.42 1.00
CA ASN A 106 19.83 -26.24 0.88
C ASN A 106 20.94 -25.54 0.08
N HIS A 107 20.60 -24.63 -0.84
CA HIS A 107 21.54 -24.02 -1.78
C HIS A 107 21.98 -22.61 -1.38
N PHE A 108 21.15 -21.86 -0.64
CA PHE A 108 21.45 -20.47 -0.33
C PHE A 108 20.74 -19.96 0.93
N THR A 109 21.24 -18.83 1.42
CA THR A 109 20.59 -17.99 2.43
C THR A 109 20.33 -16.61 1.85
N ILE A 110 19.09 -16.14 1.92
CA ILE A 110 18.69 -14.77 1.58
C ILE A 110 18.30 -14.02 2.85
N LYS A 111 18.90 -12.85 3.03
CA LYS A 111 18.42 -11.81 3.94
C LYS A 111 17.69 -10.74 3.13
N LEU A 112 16.44 -10.50 3.48
CA LEU A 112 15.61 -9.44 2.97
C LEU A 112 15.61 -8.30 3.97
N VAL A 113 15.88 -7.07 3.53
CA VAL A 113 15.81 -5.86 4.36
C VAL A 113 14.84 -4.89 3.71
N THR A 114 13.86 -4.42 4.47
CA THR A 114 12.90 -3.42 3.97
C THR A 114 13.20 -2.04 4.50
N THR A 115 13.09 -1.06 3.61
CA THR A 115 13.07 0.36 3.95
C THR A 115 11.79 0.99 3.40
N LEU A 116 11.01 1.64 4.27
CA LEU A 116 9.95 2.52 3.82
C LEU A 116 10.57 3.75 3.17
N LEU A 117 10.16 4.02 1.93
CA LEU A 117 10.59 5.20 1.18
C LEU A 117 9.84 6.46 1.64
N GLN A 118 8.66 6.28 2.24
CA GLN A 118 7.81 7.34 2.77
C GLN A 118 7.76 7.21 4.30
N LYS A 119 8.51 8.04 5.02
CA LYS A 119 8.71 7.92 6.48
C LYS A 119 7.87 8.90 7.31
N GLY A 120 6.66 9.21 6.87
CA GLY A 120 5.70 9.96 7.68
C GLY A 120 5.88 11.47 7.68
N THR A 121 6.83 12.00 6.92
CA THR A 121 6.91 13.45 6.77
C THR A 121 5.71 13.92 5.97
N LEU A 122 4.83 14.68 6.61
CA LEU A 122 3.61 15.19 6.00
C LEU A 122 3.83 16.65 5.58
N LEU A 123 3.41 16.94 4.36
CA LEU A 123 3.45 18.27 3.78
C LEU A 123 2.05 18.87 3.83
N PHE A 124 1.84 19.79 4.77
CA PHE A 124 0.62 20.58 4.90
C PHE A 124 0.69 21.77 3.95
N GLN A 125 -0.29 21.89 3.07
CA GLN A 125 -0.30 22.91 2.03
C GLN A 125 -1.65 23.60 1.91
N HIS A 126 -1.60 24.86 1.51
CA HIS A 126 -2.78 25.66 1.21
C HIS A 126 -2.52 26.44 -0.07
N TRP A 127 -3.32 26.17 -1.09
CA TRP A 127 -3.16 26.74 -2.42
C TRP A 127 -4.31 27.67 -2.74
N ALA A 128 -3.99 28.73 -3.48
CA ALA A 128 -4.94 29.62 -4.12
C ALA A 128 -4.52 29.88 -5.57
N ALA A 129 -5.40 30.46 -6.36
CA ALA A 129 -5.07 30.97 -7.68
C ALA A 129 -5.52 32.41 -7.88
N GLU A 130 -4.91 33.08 -8.84
CA GLU A 130 -5.19 34.46 -9.19
C GLU A 130 -5.31 34.60 -10.72
N ASN A 131 -6.42 35.19 -11.18
CA ASN A 131 -6.70 35.50 -12.58
C ASN A 131 -6.64 34.28 -13.51
N LEU A 132 -7.26 33.16 -13.12
CA LEU A 132 -7.34 31.96 -13.95
C LEU A 132 -8.02 32.24 -15.30
N LEU A 133 -7.60 31.51 -16.33
CA LEU A 133 -8.28 31.52 -17.63
C LEU A 133 -9.74 31.09 -17.46
N ASN A 134 -10.65 31.91 -17.99
CA ASN A 134 -12.06 31.56 -18.09
C ASN A 134 -12.31 30.70 -19.33
N THR A 135 -12.64 29.43 -19.13
CA THR A 135 -12.90 28.46 -20.19
C THR A 135 -14.39 28.26 -20.47
N ASP A 136 -15.27 28.86 -19.68
CA ASP A 136 -16.73 28.74 -19.79
C ASP A 136 -17.44 29.92 -20.47
N GLY A 137 -16.69 30.97 -20.80
CA GLY A 137 -17.14 32.08 -21.65
C GLY A 137 -17.63 33.31 -20.89
N ILE A 138 -18.13 34.31 -21.62
CA ILE A 138 -18.32 35.69 -21.12
C ILE A 138 -19.33 35.81 -19.96
N PHE A 139 -20.26 34.87 -19.85
CA PHE A 139 -21.36 34.91 -18.87
C PHE A 139 -21.19 33.96 -17.69
N ASN A 140 -20.18 33.09 -17.72
CA ASN A 140 -19.86 32.15 -16.65
C ASN A 140 -18.39 32.29 -16.25
N LYS A 141 -17.97 31.57 -15.23
CA LYS A 141 -16.55 31.45 -14.86
C LYS A 141 -16.20 29.97 -14.79
N SER A 142 -14.91 29.67 -14.90
CA SER A 142 -14.43 28.33 -14.66
C SER A 142 -14.76 27.87 -13.23
N ASP A 143 -14.93 26.56 -13.10
CA ASP A 143 -15.09 25.79 -11.86
C ASP A 143 -13.77 25.09 -11.50
N PRO A 144 -12.70 25.81 -11.09
CA PRO A 144 -11.36 25.24 -11.09
C PRO A 144 -11.11 24.22 -9.97
N PHE A 145 -10.33 23.19 -10.30
CA PHE A 145 -9.72 22.24 -9.37
C PHE A 145 -8.27 21.95 -9.78
N LEU A 146 -7.48 21.44 -8.83
CA LEU A 146 -6.08 21.10 -9.04
C LEU A 146 -5.86 19.58 -9.04
N GLN A 147 -4.94 19.14 -9.88
CA GLN A 147 -4.40 17.78 -9.91
C GLN A 147 -2.89 17.84 -9.68
N PHE A 148 -2.41 17.09 -8.70
CA PHE A 148 -1.00 17.01 -8.34
C PHE A 148 -0.40 15.71 -8.85
N TYR A 149 0.81 15.77 -9.40
CA TYR A 149 1.47 14.63 -10.02
C TYR A 149 2.92 14.46 -9.54
N GLN A 150 3.28 13.21 -9.28
CA GLN A 150 4.66 12.77 -9.06
C GLN A 150 5.32 12.38 -10.37
N TRP A 151 6.58 12.77 -10.57
CA TRP A 151 7.43 12.17 -11.60
C TRP A 151 8.06 10.88 -11.06
N ASP A 152 7.70 9.72 -11.61
CA ASP A 152 8.29 8.42 -11.26
C ASP A 152 8.27 7.47 -12.48
N ASP A 153 9.31 6.66 -12.64
CA ASP A 153 9.50 5.74 -13.78
C ASP A 153 9.20 6.39 -15.16
N ASP A 154 9.75 7.58 -15.38
CA ASP A 154 9.59 8.40 -16.60
C ASP A 154 8.13 8.76 -16.96
N GLN A 155 7.24 8.79 -15.96
CA GLN A 155 5.83 9.13 -16.14
C GLN A 155 5.31 10.04 -15.02
N TRP A 156 4.28 10.83 -15.37
CA TRP A 156 3.51 11.64 -14.41
C TRP A 156 2.38 10.80 -13.81
N ASN A 157 2.41 10.63 -12.49
CA ASN A 157 1.44 9.83 -11.75
C ASN A 157 0.60 10.72 -10.82
N LEU A 158 -0.73 10.66 -10.94
CA LEU A 158 -1.65 11.49 -10.16
C LEU A 158 -1.65 11.10 -8.67
N VAL A 159 -1.29 12.01 -7.78
CA VAL A 159 -1.21 11.77 -6.32
C VAL A 159 -2.37 12.37 -5.53
N TYR A 160 -2.93 13.49 -5.99
CA TYR A 160 -3.96 14.21 -5.24
C TYR A 160 -4.82 15.08 -6.17
N VAL A 161 -6.10 15.23 -5.81
CA VAL A 161 -7.07 16.09 -6.50
C VAL A 161 -7.80 16.92 -5.44
N THR A 162 -7.90 18.24 -5.64
CA THR A 162 -8.69 19.12 -4.76
C THR A 162 -10.18 19.00 -5.08
N GLU A 163 -11.02 19.59 -4.24
CA GLU A 163 -12.37 19.98 -4.64
C GLU A 163 -12.33 20.99 -5.81
N TYR A 164 -13.43 21.06 -6.56
CA TYR A 164 -13.66 22.17 -7.49
C TYR A 164 -14.38 23.31 -6.77
N ILE A 165 -14.10 24.54 -7.17
CA ILE A 165 -14.75 25.74 -6.63
C ILE A 165 -15.57 26.37 -7.74
N GLN A 166 -16.89 26.46 -7.55
CA GLN A 166 -17.79 26.92 -8.60
C GLN A 166 -17.60 28.41 -8.92
N ASP A 167 -17.63 28.75 -10.21
CA ASP A 167 -17.69 30.11 -10.77
C ASP A 167 -16.64 31.07 -10.20
N ASN A 168 -15.37 30.63 -10.10
CA ASN A 168 -14.33 31.39 -9.42
C ASN A 168 -12.98 31.36 -10.16
N LEU A 169 -12.51 32.53 -10.63
CA LEU A 169 -11.19 32.69 -11.26
C LEU A 169 -10.07 33.03 -10.27
N ASN A 170 -10.41 33.19 -8.98
CA ASN A 170 -9.47 33.42 -7.88
C ASN A 170 -9.78 32.46 -6.71
N PRO A 171 -9.81 31.14 -6.95
CA PRO A 171 -10.13 30.13 -5.94
C PRO A 171 -9.10 30.09 -4.81
N THR A 172 -9.55 29.69 -3.63
CA THR A 172 -8.71 29.25 -2.51
C THR A 172 -9.24 27.89 -2.08
N TRP A 173 -8.47 26.83 -2.31
CA TRP A 173 -8.89 25.46 -2.00
C TRP A 173 -8.67 25.13 -0.53
N VAL A 174 -9.42 24.16 -0.02
CA VAL A 174 -9.30 23.68 1.36
C VAL A 174 -7.87 23.20 1.62
N PRO A 175 -7.22 23.60 2.73
CA PRO A 175 -5.90 23.08 3.09
C PRO A 175 -5.91 21.56 3.21
N PHE A 176 -4.85 20.93 2.71
CA PHE A 176 -4.73 19.48 2.69
C PHE A 176 -3.31 19.03 3.02
N THR A 177 -3.16 17.72 3.21
CA THR A 177 -1.90 17.09 3.57
C THR A 177 -1.59 15.98 2.58
N ILE A 178 -0.34 15.92 2.13
CA ILE A 178 0.21 14.84 1.29
C ILE A 178 1.48 14.32 1.97
N ASP A 179 1.78 13.03 1.82
CA ASP A 179 3.09 12.51 2.18
C ASP A 179 4.17 13.21 1.34
N LEU A 180 5.19 13.76 2.00
CA LEU A 180 6.28 14.52 1.38
C LEU A 180 6.93 13.74 0.23
N GLY A 181 7.04 12.42 0.36
CA GLY A 181 7.64 11.56 -0.67
C GLY A 181 6.85 11.47 -1.97
N LEU A 182 5.55 11.78 -1.96
CA LEU A 182 4.71 11.69 -3.16
C LEU A 182 4.86 12.89 -4.09
N LEU A 183 5.35 14.03 -3.61
CA LEU A 183 5.63 15.18 -4.48
C LEU A 183 7.12 15.29 -4.80
N ASN A 184 7.88 14.20 -4.68
CA ASN A 184 9.34 14.19 -4.88
C ASN A 184 10.14 15.11 -3.94
N PHE A 185 9.56 15.65 -2.86
CA PHE A 185 10.22 16.63 -1.98
C PHE A 185 11.43 16.09 -1.20
N TYR A 186 11.67 14.77 -1.18
CA TYR A 186 12.92 14.22 -0.64
C TYR A 186 14.14 14.53 -1.50
N ASP A 187 13.93 14.78 -2.79
CA ASP A 187 14.94 15.32 -3.71
C ASP A 187 14.54 16.77 -4.02
N GLU A 188 15.25 17.70 -3.41
CA GLU A 188 14.86 19.11 -3.45
C GLU A 188 14.86 19.72 -4.85
N TYR A 189 15.55 19.08 -5.81
CA TYR A 189 15.65 19.52 -7.21
C TYR A 189 14.74 18.76 -8.15
N LYS A 190 14.10 17.68 -7.69
CA LYS A 190 13.21 16.89 -8.54
C LYS A 190 11.84 17.55 -8.62
N ASN A 191 11.38 17.78 -9.85
CA ASN A 191 10.11 18.43 -10.10
C ASN A 191 8.91 17.52 -9.74
N PHE A 192 7.84 18.17 -9.31
CA PHE A 192 6.48 17.68 -9.35
C PHE A 192 5.63 18.60 -10.23
N LYS A 193 4.46 18.12 -10.67
CA LYS A 193 3.57 18.89 -11.56
C LYS A 193 2.24 19.16 -10.89
N ILE A 194 1.72 20.37 -11.07
CA ILE A 194 0.36 20.75 -10.73
C ILE A 194 -0.36 21.14 -12.01
N GLU A 195 -1.50 20.54 -12.28
CA GLU A 195 -2.39 20.94 -13.37
C GLU A 195 -3.66 21.58 -12.80
N CYS A 196 -4.09 22.67 -13.42
CA CYS A 196 -5.34 23.35 -13.13
C CYS A 196 -6.35 23.04 -14.23
N TRP A 197 -7.55 22.64 -13.83
CA TRP A 197 -8.61 22.18 -14.71
C TRP A 197 -9.93 22.83 -14.36
N ASP A 198 -10.77 23.06 -15.36
CA ASP A 198 -12.14 23.52 -15.24
C ASP A 198 -13.09 22.32 -15.14
N HIS A 199 -13.83 22.24 -14.04
CA HIS A 199 -14.79 21.16 -13.80
C HIS A 199 -15.95 21.22 -14.79
N SER A 200 -16.44 20.05 -15.21
CA SER A 200 -17.61 19.97 -16.09
C SER A 200 -18.63 19.02 -15.50
N LYS A 201 -19.86 19.51 -15.31
CA LYS A 201 -20.99 18.74 -14.80
C LYS A 201 -21.64 17.82 -15.86
N LYS A 202 -21.08 17.74 -17.08
CA LYS A 202 -21.58 16.86 -18.16
C LYS A 202 -21.30 15.39 -17.84
N ASN A 203 -22.04 14.47 -18.46
CA ASN A 203 -21.79 13.03 -18.38
C ASN A 203 -21.57 12.43 -19.78
N PRO A 204 -20.36 11.93 -20.11
CA PRO A 204 -19.16 11.90 -19.27
C PRO A 204 -18.58 13.30 -19.01
N PRO A 205 -17.90 13.53 -17.87
CA PRO A 205 -17.28 14.82 -17.57
C PRO A 205 -16.18 15.10 -18.57
N ARG A 206 -16.24 16.28 -19.19
CA ARG A 206 -15.22 16.78 -20.12
C ARG A 206 -14.59 18.03 -19.55
N HIS A 207 -13.68 17.83 -18.61
CA HIS A 207 -12.90 18.89 -17.98
C HIS A 207 -12.08 19.64 -19.03
N LYS A 208 -11.96 20.97 -18.89
CA LYS A 208 -11.16 21.80 -19.80
C LYS A 208 -9.85 22.16 -19.11
N TYR A 209 -8.75 22.03 -19.84
CA TYR A 209 -7.43 22.33 -19.31
C TYR A 209 -7.22 23.85 -19.19
N ILE A 210 -6.82 24.33 -18.02
CA ILE A 210 -6.51 25.76 -17.78
C ILE A 210 -5.01 25.99 -17.95
N GLY A 211 -4.17 25.18 -17.33
CA GLY A 211 -2.71 25.29 -17.42
C GLY A 211 -2.01 24.45 -16.35
N SER A 212 -0.69 24.36 -16.41
CA SER A 212 0.13 23.61 -15.46
C SER A 212 1.37 24.37 -15.01
N ILE A 213 1.95 23.90 -13.92
CA ILE A 213 3.29 24.27 -13.49
C ILE A 213 4.05 23.01 -13.10
N GLU A 214 5.34 23.02 -13.39
CA GLU A 214 6.31 22.07 -12.84
C GLU A 214 7.24 22.85 -11.92
N LEU A 215 7.40 22.36 -10.69
CA LEU A 215 8.19 23.01 -9.66
C LEU A 215 8.90 21.96 -8.82
N SER A 216 10.06 22.31 -8.28
CA SER A 216 10.75 21.57 -7.25
C SER A 216 10.54 22.22 -5.87
N TYR A 217 10.91 21.52 -4.79
CA TYR A 217 10.95 22.12 -3.47
C TYR A 217 11.90 23.32 -3.43
N HIS A 218 13.03 23.23 -4.13
CA HIS A 218 13.99 24.29 -4.29
C HIS A 218 13.35 25.56 -4.92
N ASP A 219 12.58 25.40 -6.00
CA ASP A 219 11.86 26.52 -6.64
C ASP A 219 10.88 27.19 -5.69
N ILE A 220 10.15 26.37 -4.92
CA ILE A 220 9.25 26.87 -3.89
C ILE A 220 10.03 27.71 -2.89
N MET A 221 11.15 27.21 -2.36
CA MET A 221 11.94 27.91 -1.34
C MET A 221 12.52 29.23 -1.86
N LEU A 222 13.04 29.25 -3.08
CA LEU A 222 13.61 30.44 -3.71
C LEU A 222 12.57 31.53 -4.02
N SER A 223 11.32 31.16 -4.29
CA SER A 223 10.25 32.12 -4.59
C SER A 223 9.86 32.94 -3.36
N PRO A 224 10.08 34.28 -3.32
CA PRO A 224 9.68 35.09 -2.17
C PRO A 224 8.17 35.30 -2.11
N SER A 225 7.52 35.39 -3.28
CA SER A 225 6.07 35.62 -3.41
C SER A 225 5.25 34.34 -3.33
N LYS A 226 5.91 33.17 -3.47
CA LYS A 226 5.27 31.85 -3.59
C LYS A 226 4.19 31.81 -4.67
N LYS A 227 4.34 32.62 -5.72
CA LYS A 227 3.41 32.79 -6.84
C LYS A 227 4.07 32.29 -8.13
N PHE A 228 3.35 31.45 -8.86
CA PHE A 228 3.86 30.71 -10.02
C PHE A 228 2.87 30.83 -11.19
N ALA A 229 3.36 31.27 -12.35
CA ALA A 229 2.52 31.45 -13.54
C ALA A 229 2.18 30.10 -14.17
N LEU A 230 0.90 29.87 -14.49
CA LEU A 230 0.47 28.67 -15.20
C LEU A 230 0.86 28.74 -16.68
N ILE A 231 1.30 27.61 -17.22
CA ILE A 231 1.68 27.45 -18.63
C ILE A 231 0.59 26.65 -19.35
N ASN A 232 0.18 27.15 -20.51
CA ASN A 232 -0.72 26.45 -21.41
C ASN A 232 -0.23 26.64 -22.86
N PRO A 233 -0.04 25.56 -23.64
CA PRO A 233 0.39 25.68 -25.04
C PRO A 233 -0.59 26.48 -25.91
N GLU A 234 -1.88 26.44 -25.59
CA GLU A 234 -2.95 27.05 -26.39
C GLU A 234 -3.28 28.48 -25.96
N HIS A 235 -2.87 28.90 -24.75
CA HIS A 235 -3.27 30.17 -24.15
C HIS A 235 -2.09 30.90 -23.48
N LYS A 236 -1.88 32.18 -23.85
CA LYS A 236 -0.74 32.97 -23.34
C LYS A 236 -0.86 33.40 -21.87
N ASN A 237 -2.07 33.54 -21.33
CA ASN A 237 -2.28 33.99 -19.95
C ASN A 237 -3.32 33.11 -19.28
N CYS A 238 -2.87 32.29 -18.34
CA CYS A 238 -3.67 31.26 -17.69
C CYS A 238 -3.88 31.50 -16.19
N GLY A 239 -3.40 32.64 -15.69
CA GLY A 239 -3.38 32.95 -14.28
C GLY A 239 -2.17 32.38 -13.56
N HIS A 240 -2.22 32.43 -12.24
CA HIS A 240 -1.12 32.03 -11.37
C HIS A 240 -1.65 31.15 -10.24
N LEU A 241 -0.86 30.17 -9.81
CA LEU A 241 -1.04 29.51 -8.51
C LEU A 241 -0.21 30.23 -7.45
N LYS A 242 -0.73 30.24 -6.23
CA LYS A 242 -0.10 30.83 -5.06
C LYS A 242 -0.15 29.86 -3.90
N LEU A 243 1.03 29.55 -3.35
CA LEU A 243 1.14 28.72 -2.16
C LEU A 243 1.04 29.63 -0.92
N LEU A 244 -0.12 29.59 -0.26
CA LEU A 244 -0.45 30.43 0.91
C LEU A 244 0.24 29.94 2.18
N SER A 245 0.38 28.63 2.35
CA SER A 245 1.06 28.02 3.49
C SER A 245 1.66 26.68 3.07
N CYS A 246 2.84 26.39 3.61
CA CYS A 246 3.59 25.17 3.37
C CYS A 246 4.32 24.81 4.66
N GLN A 247 3.93 23.72 5.29
CA GLN A 247 4.53 23.25 6.54
C GLN A 247 4.90 21.78 6.42
N ILE A 248 6.18 21.49 6.60
CA ILE A 248 6.68 20.13 6.73
C ILE A 248 6.59 19.75 8.20
N LYS A 249 5.80 18.72 8.51
CA LYS A 249 5.74 18.15 9.86
C LYS A 249 6.23 16.72 9.83
N GLN A 250 7.13 16.39 10.75
CA GLN A 250 7.51 15.01 11.02
C GLN A 250 6.38 14.37 11.84
N GLU A 251 5.43 13.75 11.14
CA GLU A 251 4.41 12.92 11.76
C GLU A 251 4.70 11.45 11.42
N GLN A 252 3.96 10.50 12.00
CA GLN A 252 4.03 9.12 11.53
C GLN A 252 2.90 8.91 10.51
N ASN A 253 3.24 8.63 9.25
CA ASN A 253 2.24 8.11 8.31
C ASN A 253 1.83 6.70 8.72
N PHE A 254 0.74 6.20 8.15
CA PHE A 254 0.22 4.86 8.45
C PHE A 254 1.29 3.76 8.34
N TYR A 255 2.17 3.83 7.34
CA TYR A 255 3.22 2.83 7.12
C TYR A 255 4.30 2.85 8.21
N SER A 256 4.82 4.02 8.57
CA SER A 256 5.78 4.16 9.67
C SER A 256 5.14 3.82 11.02
N TRP A 257 3.83 4.05 11.17
CA TRP A 257 3.06 3.62 12.33
C TRP A 257 2.97 2.08 12.42
N ILE A 258 2.63 1.38 11.32
CA ILE A 258 2.45 -0.08 11.35
C ILE A 258 3.76 -0.83 11.63
N GLN A 259 4.90 -0.35 11.15
CA GLN A 259 6.21 -0.96 11.47
C GLN A 259 6.50 -0.98 12.97
N ASN A 260 6.03 0.03 13.71
CA ASN A 260 6.34 0.22 15.13
C ASN A 260 5.19 -0.23 16.05
N LYS A 261 4.09 -0.73 15.49
CA LYS A 261 2.89 -1.14 16.22
C LYS A 261 2.47 -2.54 15.78
N GLN A 262 1.50 -3.12 16.49
CA GLN A 262 0.91 -4.40 16.12
C GLN A 262 -0.59 -4.23 15.95
N ILE A 263 -1.15 -4.95 14.98
CA ILE A 263 -2.58 -5.07 14.78
C ILE A 263 -3.02 -6.41 15.36
N GLN A 264 -3.74 -6.36 16.47
CA GLN A 264 -4.38 -7.54 17.04
C GLN A 264 -5.73 -7.76 16.35
N THR A 265 -5.85 -8.89 15.65
CA THR A 265 -7.06 -9.25 14.92
C THR A 265 -7.99 -10.05 15.82
N LEU A 266 -9.20 -9.54 16.05
CA LEU A 266 -10.28 -10.23 16.75
C LEU A 266 -11.41 -10.50 15.75
N ILE A 267 -11.84 -11.74 15.65
CA ILE A 267 -12.89 -12.17 14.73
C ILE A 267 -14.05 -12.75 15.52
N PHE A 268 -15.25 -12.22 15.32
CA PHE A 268 -16.48 -12.68 15.97
C PHE A 268 -17.39 -13.32 14.93
N MET A 269 -17.76 -14.58 15.15
CA MET A 269 -18.60 -15.37 14.26
C MET A 269 -19.96 -15.64 14.89
N GLU A 270 -21.01 -15.42 14.11
CA GLU A 270 -22.38 -15.70 14.52
C GLU A 270 -22.79 -17.12 14.15
N PHE A 271 -23.30 -17.88 15.11
CA PHE A 271 -23.78 -19.27 14.97
C PHE A 271 -25.28 -19.41 15.31
N SER A 272 -26.06 -18.34 15.10
CA SER A 272 -27.51 -18.36 15.27
C SER A 272 -28.18 -19.19 14.17
N GLN A 273 -29.44 -19.58 14.39
CA GLN A 273 -30.20 -20.31 13.38
C GLN A 273 -30.34 -19.51 12.07
N SER A 274 -30.40 -18.17 12.18
CA SER A 274 -30.44 -17.27 11.02
C SER A 274 -29.13 -17.26 10.23
N SER A 275 -27.97 -17.54 10.83
CA SER A 275 -26.68 -17.54 10.11
C SER A 275 -26.27 -18.92 9.60
N MET A 276 -27.03 -19.98 9.90
CA MET A 276 -26.63 -21.36 9.65
C MET A 276 -26.34 -21.65 8.17
N TYR A 277 -27.05 -21.01 7.24
CA TYR A 277 -26.85 -21.18 5.79
C TYR A 277 -25.45 -20.77 5.32
N MET A 278 -24.80 -19.81 6.00
CA MET A 278 -23.44 -19.36 5.66
C MET A 278 -22.35 -20.32 6.14
N HIS A 279 -22.68 -21.21 7.08
CA HIS A 279 -21.79 -22.25 7.63
C HIS A 279 -21.90 -23.59 6.89
N VAL A 280 -22.89 -23.74 6.00
CA VAL A 280 -23.14 -24.99 5.27
C VAL A 280 -21.94 -25.32 4.38
N LYS A 281 -21.41 -26.54 4.55
CA LYS A 281 -20.30 -27.05 3.74
C LYS A 281 -20.81 -27.55 2.39
N SER A 282 -19.99 -27.37 1.37
CA SER A 282 -20.05 -28.13 0.12
C SER A 282 -18.83 -29.03 0.06
N HIS A 283 -18.94 -30.23 -0.54
CA HIS A 283 -17.87 -31.24 -0.50
C HIS A 283 -16.53 -30.73 -1.10
N ASN A 284 -16.58 -29.77 -2.02
CA ASN A 284 -15.41 -29.23 -2.71
C ASN A 284 -15.29 -27.70 -2.65
N GLN A 285 -16.13 -27.02 -1.86
CA GLN A 285 -16.11 -25.55 -1.80
C GLN A 285 -16.12 -25.05 -0.36
N LEU A 286 -15.25 -24.08 -0.12
CA LEU A 286 -15.24 -23.31 1.10
C LEU A 286 -16.57 -22.57 1.26
N ASN A 287 -17.15 -22.61 2.45
CA ASN A 287 -18.31 -21.78 2.74
C ASN A 287 -17.93 -20.30 2.89
N ILE A 288 -18.94 -19.43 2.96
CA ILE A 288 -18.74 -17.97 2.98
C ILE A 288 -17.85 -17.56 4.16
N PHE A 289 -18.01 -18.18 5.33
CA PHE A 289 -17.16 -17.89 6.49
C PHE A 289 -15.71 -18.32 6.28
N GLN A 290 -15.47 -19.50 5.70
CA GLN A 290 -14.12 -19.96 5.40
C GLN A 290 -13.43 -19.04 4.40
N GLN A 291 -14.13 -18.63 3.35
CA GLN A 291 -13.61 -17.68 2.37
C GLN A 291 -13.27 -16.33 3.05
N PHE A 292 -14.16 -15.81 3.89
CA PHE A 292 -13.93 -14.59 4.65
C PHE A 292 -12.70 -14.69 5.56
N LEU A 293 -12.56 -15.79 6.32
CA LEU A 293 -11.42 -16.01 7.20
C LEU A 293 -10.11 -16.09 6.43
N ILE A 294 -10.09 -16.74 5.26
CA ILE A 294 -8.88 -16.79 4.42
C ILE A 294 -8.52 -15.40 3.93
N ILE A 295 -9.50 -14.64 3.41
CA ILE A 295 -9.25 -13.29 2.88
C ILE A 295 -8.75 -12.36 3.99
N ILE A 296 -9.52 -12.19 5.06
CA ILE A 296 -9.18 -11.28 6.15
C ILE A 296 -7.95 -11.76 6.92
N GLY A 297 -7.84 -13.07 7.15
CA GLY A 297 -6.70 -13.67 7.82
C GLY A 297 -5.41 -13.43 7.05
N SER A 298 -5.40 -13.68 5.74
CA SER A 298 -4.22 -13.45 4.89
C SER A 298 -3.75 -12.00 4.90
N ILE A 299 -4.66 -11.04 5.03
CA ILE A 299 -4.34 -9.61 5.06
C ILE A 299 -3.87 -9.18 6.45
N LEU A 300 -4.62 -9.47 7.52
CA LEU A 300 -4.42 -8.82 8.81
C LEU A 300 -3.46 -9.56 9.75
N ILE A 301 -3.32 -10.89 9.62
CA ILE A 301 -2.58 -11.70 10.60
C ILE A 301 -1.07 -11.37 10.59
N GLN A 302 -0.51 -11.02 9.43
CA GLN A 302 0.90 -10.68 9.23
C GLN A 302 1.38 -9.41 9.99
N TYR A 303 0.47 -8.63 10.59
CA TYR A 303 0.78 -7.37 11.28
C TYR A 303 0.84 -7.50 12.80
N ASN A 304 0.98 -8.72 13.34
CA ASN A 304 1.39 -8.92 14.71
C ASN A 304 2.55 -9.92 14.78
N LYS A 305 3.39 -9.80 15.82
CA LYS A 305 4.64 -10.57 15.92
C LYS A 305 4.46 -12.09 15.93
N LEU A 306 3.27 -12.55 16.32
CA LEU A 306 2.97 -13.97 16.43
C LEU A 306 2.32 -14.52 15.15
N ASN A 307 1.95 -13.65 14.21
CA ASN A 307 1.10 -13.97 13.08
C ASN A 307 -0.13 -14.80 13.53
N THR A 308 -0.88 -14.29 14.51
CA THR A 308 -2.09 -14.93 15.04
C THR A 308 -3.31 -14.00 15.07
N ALA A 309 -4.50 -14.58 15.14
CA ALA A 309 -5.76 -13.88 15.41
C ALA A 309 -6.52 -14.59 16.53
N SER A 310 -7.38 -13.87 17.24
CA SER A 310 -8.33 -14.47 18.20
C SER A 310 -9.69 -14.64 17.54
N LEU A 311 -10.28 -15.82 17.71
CA LEU A 311 -11.54 -16.20 17.10
C LEU A 311 -12.59 -16.47 18.19
N TYR A 312 -13.76 -15.85 18.07
CA TYR A 312 -14.88 -15.96 19.00
C TYR A 312 -16.15 -16.36 18.26
N GLY A 313 -17.01 -17.14 18.93
CA GLY A 313 -18.33 -17.53 18.43
C GLY A 313 -19.45 -17.03 19.35
N PHE A 314 -20.58 -16.60 18.80
CA PHE A 314 -21.78 -16.22 19.56
C PHE A 314 -23.07 -16.72 18.90
N GLY A 315 -24.18 -16.80 19.63
CA GLY A 315 -25.50 -17.19 19.09
C GLY A 315 -25.74 -18.70 18.89
N GLY A 316 -24.74 -19.55 19.12
CA GLY A 316 -24.85 -21.01 19.09
C GLY A 316 -24.96 -21.61 20.50
N LYS A 317 -25.51 -22.83 20.60
CA LYS A 317 -25.48 -23.63 21.83
C LYS A 317 -24.38 -24.68 21.73
N ILE A 318 -23.45 -24.70 22.68
CA ILE A 318 -22.40 -25.71 22.76
C ILE A 318 -23.00 -26.99 23.33
N ASN A 319 -22.96 -28.09 22.57
CA ASN A 319 -23.27 -29.41 23.09
C ASN A 319 -22.00 -30.07 23.63
N TYR A 320 -21.78 -30.01 24.94
CA TYR A 320 -20.59 -30.58 25.61
C TYR A 320 -20.51 -32.12 25.56
N GLN A 321 -21.57 -32.81 25.14
CA GLN A 321 -21.60 -34.27 25.04
C GLN A 321 -21.22 -34.79 23.64
N ASN A 322 -21.35 -33.95 22.61
CA ASN A 322 -20.85 -34.25 21.27
C ASN A 322 -19.45 -33.64 21.12
N GLN A 323 -18.48 -34.43 20.64
CA GLN A 323 -17.15 -33.97 20.23
C GLN A 323 -17.20 -33.05 18.97
N GLU A 324 -18.22 -32.20 18.84
CA GLU A 324 -18.38 -31.20 17.77
C GLU A 324 -17.53 -29.93 17.99
N LEU A 325 -16.55 -30.00 18.90
CA LEU A 325 -15.31 -29.23 18.75
C LEU A 325 -14.64 -29.49 17.39
N GLN A 326 -14.96 -30.60 16.70
CA GLN A 326 -14.58 -30.85 15.31
C GLN A 326 -14.98 -29.72 14.34
N PHE A 327 -16.05 -28.95 14.58
CA PHE A 327 -16.42 -27.88 13.66
C PHE A 327 -15.42 -26.72 13.74
N LEU A 328 -15.03 -26.27 14.94
CA LEU A 328 -14.00 -25.24 15.12
C LEU A 328 -12.60 -25.77 14.73
N LEU A 329 -12.28 -27.01 15.12
CA LEU A 329 -11.02 -27.68 14.78
C LEU A 329 -10.88 -27.92 13.27
N PHE A 330 -11.95 -28.21 12.53
CA PHE A 330 -11.93 -28.38 11.07
C PHE A 330 -11.64 -27.09 10.32
N TYR A 331 -12.15 -25.94 10.81
CA TYR A 331 -11.75 -24.65 10.27
C TYR A 331 -10.25 -24.42 10.52
N ILE A 332 -9.75 -24.79 11.68
CA ILE A 332 -8.33 -24.63 12.08
C ILE A 332 -7.39 -25.58 11.30
N ASP A 333 -7.81 -26.81 10.99
CA ASP A 333 -6.99 -27.83 10.29
C ASP A 333 -6.66 -27.42 8.84
N GLN A 334 -7.55 -26.69 8.18
CA GLN A 334 -7.29 -26.10 6.86
C GLN A 334 -6.31 -24.90 6.93
N PHE A 335 -6.21 -24.24 8.09
CA PHE A 335 -5.24 -23.19 8.33
C PHE A 335 -3.85 -23.72 8.66
N LEU A 336 -3.67 -24.98 9.09
CA LEU A 336 -2.35 -25.60 9.33
C LEU A 336 -1.53 -25.84 8.05
N ASN A 337 -2.17 -25.90 6.87
CA ASN A 337 -1.46 -25.91 5.58
C ASN A 337 -0.83 -24.54 5.25
N PHE A 338 -1.20 -23.49 5.99
CA PHE A 338 -0.40 -22.29 6.16
C PHE A 338 0.32 -22.45 7.52
N ASN A 339 1.62 -22.16 7.63
CA ASN A 339 2.34 -22.24 8.92
C ASN A 339 1.94 -21.10 9.90
N LEU A 340 0.63 -20.88 10.09
CA LEU A 340 0.03 -19.75 10.77
C LEU A 340 -1.00 -20.28 11.78
N ILE A 341 -0.52 -20.69 12.96
CA ILE A 341 -1.18 -20.65 14.29
C ILE A 341 -0.29 -21.45 15.26
N LYS A 342 0.28 -20.77 16.26
CA LYS A 342 0.80 -21.44 17.47
C LYS A 342 -0.37 -21.58 18.46
N TRP A 343 -0.58 -22.80 18.96
CA TRP A 343 -1.72 -23.20 19.78
C TRP A 343 -1.81 -22.50 21.16
N ASP A 344 -0.73 -21.88 21.63
CA ASP A 344 -0.60 -21.47 23.04
C ASP A 344 -1.38 -20.19 23.44
N SER A 345 -2.23 -19.63 22.57
CA SER A 345 -2.95 -18.37 22.87
C SER A 345 -4.47 -18.42 22.70
N ILE A 346 -5.07 -19.57 22.42
CA ILE A 346 -6.53 -19.73 22.53
C ILE A 346 -6.87 -19.91 24.02
N ASP A 347 -7.05 -18.80 24.73
CA ASP A 347 -7.58 -18.80 26.09
C ASP A 347 -9.07 -19.13 26.05
N LEU A 348 -9.40 -20.42 26.03
CA LEU A 348 -10.77 -20.94 26.07
C LEU A 348 -11.53 -20.49 27.34
N SER A 349 -10.83 -20.02 28.38
CA SER A 349 -11.45 -19.49 29.60
C SER A 349 -12.01 -18.07 29.43
N ARG A 350 -11.60 -17.35 28.37
CA ARG A 350 -12.08 -15.99 28.05
C ARG A 350 -13.22 -15.94 27.03
N LEU A 351 -13.60 -17.07 26.42
CA LEU A 351 -14.79 -17.16 25.55
C LEU A 351 -16.08 -16.79 26.30
N PHE A 352 -16.07 -16.80 27.64
CA PHE A 352 -17.24 -16.48 28.47
C PHE A 352 -16.88 -15.64 29.69
N LYS A 353 -16.49 -14.39 29.48
CA LYS A 353 -16.75 -13.31 30.45
C LYS A 353 -17.08 -12.01 29.71
N MET A 354 -18.31 -11.90 29.21
CA MET A 354 -18.97 -10.60 29.22
C MET A 354 -19.75 -10.47 30.54
N PRO A 355 -19.65 -9.35 31.26
CA PRO A 355 -20.50 -9.11 32.41
C PRO A 355 -21.95 -9.11 31.94
N GLN A 356 -22.81 -9.82 32.66
CA GLN A 356 -24.25 -9.66 32.49
C GLN A 356 -24.58 -8.20 32.75
N ILE A 357 -24.99 -7.49 31.71
CA ILE A 357 -25.61 -6.18 31.84
C ILE A 357 -27.04 -6.47 32.31
N ASN A 358 -27.30 -6.21 33.59
CA ASN A 358 -28.64 -6.16 34.15
C ASN A 358 -29.38 -4.92 33.65
#